data_AF-A0A402BN51-F1
#
_entry.id   AF-A0A402BN51-F1
#
_cell.length_a   1.000
_cell.length_b   1.000
_cell.length_c   1.000
_cell.angle_alpha   90.00
_cell.angle_beta   90.00
_cell.angle_gamma   90.00
#
_symmetry.space_group_name_H-M   'P 1'
#
loop_
_entity.id
_entity.type
_entity.pdbx_description
1 polymer ?
#
loop_
_entity_poly.entity_id
_entity_poly.type
_entity_poly.pdbx_seq_one_letter_code
_entity_poly.pdbx_strand_id
1 'polypeptide(L)' 'MEKATLTVTEMARYMGIGLNKAYQLANDRIIPCIKIGRQFRIPKAALDAWLIKQSTT' A
#
# COMPACT_ATOMS: atom_id res chain seq x y z
N MET A 1 -1.73 -7.72 -18.98
CA MET A 1 -0.81 -8.19 -17.93
C MET A 1 -1.04 -7.33 -16.70
N GLU A 2 -1.64 -7.89 -15.65
CA GLU A 2 -1.90 -7.16 -14.41
C GLU A 2 -0.60 -6.91 -13.65
N LYS A 3 -0.39 -5.67 -13.21
CA LYS A 3 0.75 -5.34 -12.35
C LYS A 3 0.49 -5.92 -10.97
N ALA A 4 1.37 -6.81 -10.50
CA ALA A 4 1.28 -7.40 -9.16
C ALA A 4 1.52 -6.37 -8.02
N THR A 5 2.02 -5.18 -8.35
CA THR A 5 2.39 -4.12 -7.40
C THR A 5 1.81 -2.76 -7.80
N LEU A 6 1.34 -2.02 -6.80
CA LEU A 6 0.84 -0.65 -6.88
C LEU A 6 1.92 0.36 -6.43
N THR A 7 1.85 1.58 -6.93
CA THR A 7 2.56 2.73 -6.34
C THR A 7 1.82 3.27 -5.12
N VAL A 8 2.48 4.11 -4.30
CA VAL A 8 1.84 4.77 -3.14
C VAL A 8 0.60 5.57 -3.59
N THR A 9 0.70 6.22 -4.75
CA THR A 9 -0.38 6.96 -5.40
C THR A 9 -1.56 6.07 -5.81
N GLU A 10 -1.29 4.90 -6.39
CA GLU A 10 -2.34 3.95 -6.79
C GLU A 10 -2.98 3.30 -5.57
N MET A 11 -2.17 2.95 -4.56
CA MET A 11 -2.65 2.44 -3.28
C MET A 11 -3.53 3.47 -2.56
N ALA A 12 -3.16 4.75 -2.56
CA ALA A 12 -3.99 5.83 -1.99
C ALA A 12 -5.38 5.89 -2.65
N ARG A 13 -5.42 5.82 -3.98
CA ARG A 13 -6.69 5.76 -4.74
C ARG A 13 -7.46 4.47 -4.47
N TYR A 14 -6.78 3.34 -4.36
CA TYR A 14 -7.38 2.04 -4.08
C TYR A 14 -8.04 1.99 -2.70
N MET A 15 -7.38 2.54 -1.69
CA MET A 15 -7.91 2.62 -0.31
C MET A 15 -8.88 3.78 -0.08
N GLY A 16 -8.99 4.73 -1.02
CA GLY A 16 -9.76 5.96 -0.82
C GLY A 16 -9.18 6.91 0.22
N ILE A 17 -7.86 6.87 0.45
CA ILE A 17 -7.16 7.74 1.42
C ILE A 17 -6.37 8.85 0.73
N GLY A 18 -6.14 9.96 1.45
CA GLY A 18 -5.29 11.05 0.96
C GLY A 18 -3.83 10.62 0.75
N LEU A 19 -3.17 11.18 -0.27
CA LEU A 19 -1.78 10.87 -0.63
C LEU A 19 -0.80 11.02 0.54
N ASN A 20 -0.94 12.09 1.33
CA ASN A 20 -0.09 12.31 2.52
C ASN A 20 -0.23 11.16 3.53
N LYS A 21 -1.45 10.66 3.75
CA LYS A 21 -1.71 9.53 4.64
C LYS A 21 -1.08 8.25 4.07
N ALA A 22 -1.21 8.01 2.77
CA ALA A 22 -0.59 6.86 2.12
C ALA A 22 0.95 6.89 2.21
N TYR A 23 1.58 8.06 1.99
CA TYR A 23 3.02 8.22 2.16
C TYR A 23 3.46 8.05 3.62
N GLN A 24 2.72 8.58 4.58
CA GLN A 24 2.98 8.32 6.01
C GLN A 24 2.92 6.82 6.30
N LEU A 25 1.85 6.14 5.91
CA LEU A 25 1.69 4.70 6.14
C LEU A 25 2.81 3.88 5.50
N ALA A 26 3.22 4.24 4.27
CA ALA A 26 4.35 3.60 3.58
C ALA A 26 5.68 3.88 4.30
N ASN A 27 5.89 5.10 4.79
CA ASN A 27 7.11 5.50 5.48
C ASN A 27 7.23 4.86 6.87
N ASP A 28 6.13 4.83 7.63
CA ASP A 28 6.01 4.15 8.93
C ASP A 28 5.97 2.62 8.81
N ARG A 29 5.97 2.07 7.59
CA ARG A 29 5.89 0.63 7.31
C ARG A 29 4.67 -0.05 7.95
N ILE A 30 3.59 0.71 8.15
CA ILE A 30 2.31 0.21 8.68
C ILE A 30 1.67 -0.73 7.65
N ILE A 31 1.77 -0.35 6.38
CA ILE A 31 1.27 -1.12 5.24
C ILE A 31 2.38 -1.98 4.61
N PRO A 32 2.02 -3.10 3.96
CA PRO A 32 2.99 -3.94 3.27
C PRO A 32 3.52 -3.24 2.02
N CYS A 33 4.63 -2.53 2.15
CA CYS A 33 5.33 -1.87 1.05
C CYS A 33 6.77 -2.39 0.90
N ILE A 34 7.21 -2.52 -0.34
CA ILE A 34 8.56 -2.91 -0.74
C ILE A 34 9.25 -1.69 -1.34
N LYS A 35 10.39 -1.29 -0.78
CA LYS A 35 11.21 -0.22 -1.34
C LYS A 35 12.12 -0.81 -2.42
N ILE A 36 11.86 -0.47 -3.68
CA ILE A 36 12.68 -0.87 -4.83
C ILE A 36 13.40 0.39 -5.34
N GLY A 37 14.68 0.51 -4.97
CA GLY A 37 15.48 1.71 -5.25
C GLY A 37 14.90 2.96 -4.58
N ARG A 38 14.51 3.94 -5.39
CA ARG A 38 13.89 5.21 -4.95
C ARG A 38 12.38 5.17 -4.84
N GLN A 39 11.74 4.07 -5.24
CA GLN A 39 10.28 3.99 -5.31
C GLN A 39 9.74 2.92 -4.36
N PHE A 40 8.58 3.22 -3.77
CA PHE A 40 7.81 2.23 -3.04
C PHE A 40 6.87 1.46 -3.99
N ARG A 41 6.76 0.16 -3.77
CA ARG A 41 5.90 -0.77 -4.48
C ARG A 41 5.09 -1.56 -3.47
N ILE A 42 3.78 -1.51 -3.57
CA ILE A 42 2.84 -2.14 -2.67
C ILE A 42 2.25 -3.35 -3.39
N PRO A 43 2.64 -4.59 -3.04
CA PRO A 43 2.03 -5.77 -3.62
C PRO A 43 0.53 -5.82 -3.29
N LYS A 44 -0.33 -5.90 -4.32
CA LYS A 44 -1.80 -5.84 -4.16
C LYS A 44 -2.30 -6.95 -3.24
N ALA A 45 -1.80 -8.17 -3.41
CA ALA A 45 -2.17 -9.32 -2.59
C ALA A 45 -1.83 -9.12 -1.10
N ALA A 46 -0.70 -8.48 -0.79
CA ALA A 46 -0.33 -8.21 0.59
C ALA A 46 -1.19 -7.10 1.20
N LEU A 47 -1.49 -6.05 0.43
CA LEU A 47 -2.38 -4.96 0.86
C LEU A 47 -3.78 -5.49 1.20
N ASP A 48 -4.30 -6.39 0.37
CA ASP A 48 -5.60 -7.02 0.58
C ASP A 48 -5.62 -7.86 1.86
N ALA A 49 -4.62 -8.72 2.05
CA ALA A 49 -4.46 -9.50 3.27
C ALA A 49 -4.32 -8.62 4.53
N TRP A 50 -3.62 -7.49 4.41
CA TRP A 50 -3.48 -6.52 5.50
C TRP A 50 -4.81 -5.84 5.84
N LEU A 51 -5.59 -5.44 4.85
CA LEU A 51 -6.92 -4.84 5.04
C LEU A 51 -7.86 -5.77 5.80
N ILE A 52 -7.90 -7.04 5.39
CA ILE A 52 -8.69 -8.08 6.06
C ILE A 52 -8.25 -8.20 7.52
N LYS A 53 -6.94 -8.29 7.77
CA LYS A 53 -6.38 -8.38 9.13
C LYS A 53 -6.76 -7.21 10.02
N GLN A 54 -6.85 -5.99 9.49
CA GLN A 54 -7.25 -4.80 10.26
C GLN A 54 -8.75 -4.74 10.56
N SER A 55 -9.59 -5.37 9.73
CA SER A 55 -11.05 -5.35 9.91
C SER A 55 -11.56 -6.30 10.99
N THR A 56 -10.78 -7.32 11.39
CA THR A 56 -11.20 -8.34 12.37
C THR A 56 -10.93 -7.93 13.83
N THR A 57 -11.16 -6.67 14.20
CA THR A 57 -11.16 -6.24 15.62
C THR A 57 -12.57 -6.04 16.14
#